data_AF-A0A2N1SYB5-F1
#
_entry.id   AF-A0A2N1SYB5-F1
#
_cell.length_a   1.000
_cell.length_b   1.000
_cell.length_c   1.000
_cell.angle_alpha   90.00
_cell.angle_beta   90.00
_cell.angle_gamma   90.00
#
_symmetry.space_group_name_H-M   'P 1'
#
loop_
_entity.id
_entity.type
_entity.pdbx_description
1 polymer ?
#
loop_
_entity_poly.entity_id
_entity_poly.type
_entity_poly.pdbx_seq_one_letter_code
_entity_poly.pdbx_strand_id
1 'polypeptide(L)'
;MSTRTKILLTSFILLIGALVIQAPNITNAISNERAQSTTKEQQDLIENKKTTLLQRLQAEKESRVVKLESKRLEACKTHEQKINSINSNNVEHNSKQLAVFLKIENNTKKFYINKGLSAEGYDSAVTAADAKSADAVAAIEASGEINFNCDTTDSTNPGSTIKEMTTARHTAIKDYKTAVKNLILIVKNANTEKNNQSEPTTSTENR
;
A
#
# COMPACT_ATOMS: atom_id res chain seq x y z
N MET A 1 -4.40 30.09 8.33
CA MET A 1 -5.87 30.28 8.27
C MET A 1 -6.48 28.87 8.25
N SER A 2 -6.84 28.19 9.33
CA SER A 2 -7.72 28.49 10.48
C SER A 2 -9.05 29.13 10.09
N THR A 3 -10.07 28.30 9.92
CA THR A 3 -11.46 28.65 10.23
C THR A 3 -12.25 27.40 10.61
N ARG A 4 -12.74 27.44 11.85
CA ARG A 4 -13.79 26.58 12.44
C ARG A 4 -15.14 26.97 11.84
N THR A 5 -16.05 26.01 11.63
CA THR A 5 -17.47 26.33 11.44
C THR A 5 -18.36 25.39 12.26
N LYS A 6 -19.34 26.01 12.92
CA LYS A 6 -20.21 25.50 13.99
C LYS A 6 -21.46 24.80 13.46
N ILE A 7 -21.92 23.81 14.24
CA ILE A 7 -23.28 23.56 14.75
C ILE A 7 -24.47 23.90 13.81
N LEU A 8 -25.33 22.91 13.58
CA LEU A 8 -26.77 23.10 13.46
C LEU A 8 -27.52 22.00 14.24
N LEU A 9 -28.29 22.46 15.24
CA LEU A 9 -29.37 21.75 15.91
C LEU A 9 -30.51 21.50 14.93
N THR A 10 -31.16 20.34 14.99
CA THR A 10 -32.62 20.24 14.83
C THR A 10 -33.19 19.09 15.65
N SER A 11 -34.05 19.46 16.60
CA SER A 11 -34.89 18.61 17.43
C SER A 11 -35.95 17.86 16.61
N PHE A 12 -36.24 16.61 16.99
CA PHE A 12 -37.55 16.02 16.76
C PHE A 12 -37.92 15.14 17.97
N ILE A 13 -38.87 15.64 18.76
CA ILE A 13 -39.54 14.94 19.86
C ILE A 13 -40.89 14.50 19.29
N LEU A 14 -41.26 13.21 19.40
CA LEU A 14 -42.66 12.81 19.51
C LEU A 14 -42.82 11.38 20.05
N LEU A 15 -43.32 11.36 21.29
CA LEU A 15 -44.23 10.41 21.96
C LEU A 15 -43.99 8.89 21.82
N ILE A 16 -43.46 8.30 22.90
CA ILE A 16 -43.73 6.91 23.27
C ILE A 16 -44.74 6.93 24.43
N GLY A 17 -45.85 6.22 24.21
CA GLY A 17 -46.95 6.07 25.15
C GLY A 17 -46.57 5.32 26.43
N ALA A 18 -47.27 5.68 27.49
CA ALA A 18 -47.13 5.16 28.83
C ALA A 18 -47.53 3.67 28.94
N LEU A 19 -46.64 2.87 29.53
CA LEU A 19 -47.02 1.68 30.29
C LEU A 19 -46.34 1.77 31.66
N VAL A 20 -47.09 2.26 32.65
CA VAL A 20 -46.65 2.33 34.05
C VAL A 20 -46.87 0.95 34.67
N ILE A 21 -45.82 0.15 34.77
CA ILE A 21 -45.78 -1.01 35.67
C ILE A 21 -45.24 -0.48 37.01
N GLN A 22 -46.12 -0.38 38.01
CA GLN A 22 -45.75 -0.06 39.38
C GLN A 22 -44.97 -1.24 39.96
N ALA A 23 -43.64 -1.11 40.04
CA ALA A 23 -42.82 -1.94 40.93
C ALA A 23 -42.84 -1.32 42.33
N PRO A 24 -43.04 -2.11 43.41
CA PRO A 24 -42.95 -1.59 44.77
C PRO A 24 -41.53 -1.09 45.07
N ASN A 25 -41.46 0.05 45.76
CA ASN A 25 -40.23 0.69 46.23
C ASN A 25 -39.45 -0.22 47.19
N ILE A 26 -38.46 -0.97 46.68
CA ILE A 26 -37.52 -1.77 47.50
C ILE A 26 -36.28 -0.94 47.90
N THR A 27 -36.19 0.34 47.53
CA THR A 27 -34.97 1.14 47.76
C THR A 27 -34.90 1.85 49.11
N ASN A 28 -35.98 1.85 49.91
CA ASN A 28 -36.03 2.60 51.17
C ASN A 28 -35.95 1.74 52.46
N ALA A 29 -35.95 0.40 52.34
CA ALA A 29 -35.81 -0.49 53.50
C ALA A 29 -34.35 -0.90 53.79
N ILE A 30 -33.43 -0.73 52.84
CA ILE A 30 -32.01 -1.13 53.01
C ILE A 30 -31.14 0.02 53.56
N SER A 31 -31.60 1.26 53.45
CA SER A 31 -30.81 2.47 53.75
C SER A 31 -30.87 2.95 55.20
N ASN A 32 -31.76 2.42 56.05
CA ASN A 32 -31.96 2.97 57.40
C ASN A 32 -31.46 2.09 58.57
N GLU A 33 -31.09 0.81 58.36
CA GLU A 33 -30.45 -0.02 59.41
C GLU A 33 -28.91 -0.03 59.36
N ARG A 34 -28.28 0.45 58.28
CA ARG A 34 -26.81 0.47 58.15
C ARG A 34 -26.15 1.76 58.64
N ALA A 35 -26.96 2.78 58.97
CA ALA A 35 -26.47 4.11 59.31
C ALA A 35 -26.07 4.27 60.80
N GLN A 36 -26.31 3.26 61.64
CA GLN A 36 -25.94 3.31 63.07
C GLN A 36 -25.16 2.04 63.45
N SER A 37 -23.86 2.22 63.71
CA SER A 37 -22.82 1.23 64.07
C SER A 37 -22.09 0.52 62.92
N THR A 38 -21.58 1.26 61.93
CA THR A 38 -20.32 0.82 61.29
C THR A 38 -19.18 1.04 62.30
N THR A 39 -18.77 -0.03 62.99
CA THR A 39 -17.56 -0.05 63.82
C THR A 39 -16.37 0.42 62.97
N LYS A 40 -15.36 1.10 63.54
CA LYS A 40 -14.13 1.49 62.80
C LYS A 40 -13.57 0.35 61.94
N GLU A 41 -13.65 -0.87 62.47
CA GLU A 41 -13.29 -2.12 61.82
C GLU A 41 -14.05 -2.40 60.49
N GLN A 42 -15.33 -2.04 60.38
CA GLN A 42 -16.10 -2.17 59.14
C GLN A 42 -15.71 -1.12 58.10
N GLN A 43 -15.36 0.10 58.53
CA GLN A 43 -14.87 1.15 57.63
C GLN A 43 -13.48 0.79 57.08
N ASP A 44 -12.59 0.31 57.95
CA ASP A 44 -11.27 -0.20 57.56
C ASP A 44 -11.38 -1.39 56.59
N LEU A 45 -12.34 -2.28 56.79
CA LEU A 45 -12.62 -3.39 55.88
C LEU A 45 -13.09 -2.91 54.49
N ILE A 46 -13.91 -1.87 54.44
CA ILE A 46 -14.41 -1.31 53.17
C ILE A 46 -13.28 -0.58 52.42
N GLU A 47 -12.48 0.22 53.13
CA GLU A 47 -11.30 0.90 52.59
C GLU A 47 -10.32 -0.12 51.99
N ASN A 48 -9.99 -1.18 52.75
CA ASN A 48 -9.11 -2.26 52.30
C ASN A 48 -9.65 -3.03 51.09
N LYS A 49 -10.96 -3.27 51.03
CA LYS A 49 -11.59 -3.90 49.85
C LYS A 49 -11.55 -2.98 48.63
N LYS A 50 -11.78 -1.68 48.82
CA LYS A 50 -11.73 -0.67 47.75
C LYS A 50 -10.32 -0.56 47.18
N THR A 51 -9.29 -0.48 48.02
CA THR A 51 -7.89 -0.42 47.58
C THR A 51 -7.49 -1.70 46.85
N THR A 52 -7.87 -2.88 47.38
CA THR A 52 -7.63 -4.18 46.73
C THR A 52 -8.29 -4.26 45.35
N LEU A 53 -9.54 -3.80 45.21
CA LEU A 53 -10.25 -3.78 43.93
C LEU A 53 -9.59 -2.83 42.93
N LEU A 54 -9.17 -1.64 43.36
CA LEU A 54 -8.47 -0.69 42.50
C LEU A 54 -7.12 -1.22 42.02
N GLN A 55 -6.36 -1.87 42.89
CA GLN A 55 -5.09 -2.52 42.52
C GLN A 55 -5.30 -3.65 41.50
N ARG A 56 -6.33 -4.50 41.69
CA ARG A 56 -6.69 -5.54 40.72
C ARG A 56 -7.09 -4.96 39.37
N LEU A 57 -7.92 -3.91 39.36
CA LEU A 57 -8.32 -3.25 38.11
C LEU A 57 -7.13 -2.63 37.37
N GLN A 58 -6.18 -2.04 38.10
CA GLN A 58 -4.97 -1.48 37.50
C GLN A 58 -4.06 -2.58 36.93
N ALA A 59 -3.80 -3.66 37.69
CA ALA A 59 -3.02 -4.79 37.23
C ALA A 59 -3.65 -5.49 36.01
N GLU A 60 -4.99 -5.60 35.98
CA GLU A 60 -5.69 -6.14 34.81
C GLU A 60 -5.59 -5.21 33.59
N LYS A 61 -5.65 -3.89 33.78
CA LYS A 61 -5.45 -2.92 32.68
C LYS A 61 -4.05 -3.05 32.11
N GLU A 62 -3.02 -3.10 32.95
CA GLU A 62 -1.63 -3.26 32.53
C GLU A 62 -1.40 -4.61 31.83
N SER A 63 -1.93 -5.71 32.37
CA SER A 63 -1.87 -7.03 31.72
C SER A 63 -2.57 -7.03 30.37
N ARG A 64 -3.72 -6.34 30.24
CA ARG A 64 -4.42 -6.18 28.95
C ARG A 64 -3.57 -5.38 27.95
N VAL A 65 -2.94 -4.29 28.37
CA VAL A 65 -2.05 -3.49 27.51
C VAL A 65 -0.88 -4.33 27.00
N VAL A 66 -0.18 -5.04 27.89
CA VAL A 66 0.95 -5.91 27.50
C VAL A 66 0.52 -6.99 26.50
N LYS A 67 -0.63 -7.63 26.72
CA LYS A 67 -1.17 -8.64 25.80
C LYS A 67 -1.53 -8.04 24.43
N LEU A 68 -2.08 -6.83 24.40
CA LEU A 68 -2.43 -6.16 23.15
C LEU A 68 -1.18 -5.75 22.37
N GLU A 69 -0.16 -5.22 23.04
CA GLU A 69 1.13 -4.88 22.41
C GLU A 69 1.85 -6.12 21.87
N SER A 70 1.87 -7.22 22.63
CA SER A 70 2.44 -8.50 22.17
C SER A 70 1.72 -9.03 20.92
N LYS A 71 0.39 -8.97 20.89
CA LYS A 71 -0.41 -9.41 19.73
C LYS A 71 -0.21 -8.51 18.51
N ARG A 72 -0.07 -7.19 18.72
CA ARG A 72 0.24 -6.23 17.66
C ARG A 72 1.61 -6.52 17.04
N LEU A 73 2.61 -6.79 17.87
CA LEU A 73 3.95 -7.14 17.41
C LEU A 73 3.95 -8.46 16.61
N GLU A 74 3.26 -9.48 17.11
CA GLU A 74 3.12 -10.77 16.41
C GLU A 74 2.42 -10.62 15.06
N ALA A 75 1.33 -9.87 15.01
CA ALA A 75 0.64 -9.54 13.76
C ALA A 75 1.56 -8.79 12.80
N CYS A 76 2.29 -7.79 13.30
CA CYS A 76 3.25 -7.04 12.49
C CYS A 76 4.31 -7.98 11.90
N LYS A 77 4.97 -8.81 12.70
CA LYS A 77 6.02 -9.74 12.22
C LYS A 77 5.49 -10.72 11.18
N THR A 78 4.25 -11.16 11.31
CA THR A 78 3.58 -11.98 10.29
C THR A 78 3.40 -11.21 8.98
N HIS A 79 2.99 -9.94 9.06
CA HIS A 79 2.89 -9.07 7.90
C HIS A 79 4.25 -8.75 7.29
N GLU A 80 5.30 -8.56 8.09
CA GLU A 80 6.66 -8.32 7.65
C GLU A 80 7.15 -9.41 6.71
N GLN A 81 7.09 -10.67 7.16
CA GLN A 81 7.50 -11.81 6.36
C GLN A 81 6.73 -11.88 5.03
N LYS A 82 5.42 -11.66 5.09
CA LYS A 82 4.55 -11.65 3.90
C LYS A 82 4.91 -10.51 2.95
N ILE A 83 5.10 -9.30 3.46
CA ILE A 83 5.44 -8.11 2.66
C ILE A 83 6.81 -8.31 2.00
N ASN A 84 7.81 -8.76 2.75
CA ASN A 84 9.16 -8.98 2.24
C ASN A 84 9.18 -10.10 1.19
N SER A 85 8.43 -11.19 1.41
CA SER A 85 8.26 -12.25 0.41
C SER A 85 7.59 -11.74 -0.87
N ILE A 86 6.51 -10.96 -0.75
CA ILE A 86 5.84 -10.35 -1.91
C ILE A 86 6.81 -9.42 -2.66
N ASN A 87 7.56 -8.59 -1.95
CA ASN A 87 8.52 -7.68 -2.58
C ASN A 87 9.61 -8.46 -3.33
N SER A 88 10.21 -9.46 -2.70
CA SER A 88 11.24 -10.32 -3.32
C SER A 88 10.71 -11.02 -4.58
N ASN A 89 9.52 -11.61 -4.51
CA ASN A 89 8.89 -12.27 -5.67
C ASN A 89 8.63 -11.27 -6.81
N ASN A 90 8.21 -10.06 -6.47
CA ASN A 90 7.99 -9.01 -7.47
C ASN A 90 9.30 -8.53 -8.09
N VAL A 91 10.38 -8.38 -7.32
CA VAL A 91 11.72 -8.04 -7.83
C VAL A 91 12.19 -9.11 -8.81
N GLU A 92 12.07 -10.39 -8.46
CA GLU A 92 12.44 -11.51 -9.33
C GLU A 92 11.61 -11.52 -10.62
N HIS A 93 10.28 -11.38 -10.50
CA HIS A 93 9.38 -11.34 -11.65
C HIS A 93 9.72 -10.19 -12.59
N ASN A 94 9.95 -9.00 -12.04
CA ASN A 94 10.28 -7.80 -12.81
C ASN A 94 11.67 -7.89 -13.46
N SER A 95 12.63 -8.55 -12.81
CA SER A 95 13.94 -8.86 -13.40
C SER A 95 13.81 -9.76 -14.63
N LYS A 96 12.94 -10.77 -14.57
CA LYS A 96 12.62 -11.63 -15.72
C LYS A 96 11.94 -10.85 -16.84
N GLN A 97 11.00 -9.95 -16.51
CA GLN A 97 10.38 -9.08 -17.52
C GLN A 97 11.40 -8.16 -18.20
N LEU A 98 12.28 -7.53 -17.42
CA LEU A 98 13.36 -6.69 -17.94
C LEU A 98 14.23 -7.47 -18.94
N ALA A 99 14.63 -8.69 -18.60
CA ALA A 99 15.42 -9.54 -19.50
C ALA A 99 14.70 -9.84 -20.83
N VAL A 100 13.38 -10.01 -20.81
CA VAL A 100 12.58 -10.18 -22.03
C VAL A 100 12.60 -8.92 -22.89
N PHE A 101 12.41 -7.74 -22.29
CA PHE A 101 12.44 -6.48 -23.04
C PHE A 101 13.83 -6.17 -23.61
N LEU A 102 14.90 -6.41 -22.85
CA LEU A 102 16.28 -6.31 -23.33
C LEU A 102 16.55 -7.22 -24.53
N LYS A 103 16.03 -8.45 -24.50
CA LYS A 103 16.14 -9.37 -25.64
C LYS A 103 15.40 -8.84 -26.87
N ILE A 104 14.20 -8.31 -26.69
CA ILE A 104 13.40 -7.73 -27.78
C ILE A 104 14.12 -6.53 -28.37
N GLU A 105 14.56 -5.58 -27.55
CA GLU A 105 15.30 -4.40 -27.98
C GLU A 105 16.55 -4.79 -28.81
N ASN A 106 17.37 -5.71 -28.30
CA ASN A 106 18.55 -6.19 -29.00
C ASN A 106 18.22 -6.83 -30.34
N ASN A 107 17.16 -7.63 -30.40
CA ASN A 107 16.71 -8.23 -31.66
C ASN A 107 16.20 -7.19 -32.65
N THR A 108 15.52 -6.15 -32.18
CA THR A 108 15.07 -5.02 -33.00
C THR A 108 16.25 -4.22 -33.56
N LYS A 109 17.24 -3.91 -32.73
CA LYS A 109 18.49 -3.24 -33.16
C LYS A 109 19.22 -4.08 -34.21
N LYS A 110 19.40 -5.37 -33.97
CA LYS A 110 20.00 -6.31 -34.93
C LYS A 110 19.23 -6.41 -36.23
N PHE A 111 17.89 -6.50 -36.17
CA PHE A 111 17.05 -6.56 -37.37
C PHE A 111 17.23 -5.32 -38.24
N TYR A 112 17.23 -4.13 -37.63
CA TYR A 112 17.43 -2.87 -38.34
C TYR A 112 18.77 -2.84 -39.10
N ILE A 113 19.85 -3.24 -38.44
CA ILE A 113 21.20 -3.31 -39.04
C ILE A 113 21.26 -4.37 -40.15
N ASN A 114 20.80 -5.60 -39.86
CA ASN A 114 20.87 -6.71 -40.80
C ASN A 114 20.05 -6.48 -42.07
N LYS A 115 18.94 -5.73 -41.95
CA LYS A 115 18.12 -5.34 -43.09
C LYS A 115 18.65 -4.11 -43.81
N GLY A 116 19.70 -3.44 -43.32
CA GLY A 116 20.23 -2.21 -43.89
C GLY A 116 19.14 -1.16 -44.04
N LEU A 117 18.36 -0.97 -42.97
CA LEU A 117 17.31 0.04 -42.92
C LEU A 117 17.90 1.42 -42.61
N SER A 118 17.20 2.45 -43.03
CA SER A 118 17.49 3.84 -42.69
C SER A 118 16.18 4.49 -42.28
N ALA A 119 16.13 5.08 -41.09
CA ALA A 119 14.94 5.72 -40.56
C ALA A 119 15.30 6.98 -39.78
N GLU A 120 14.58 8.06 -40.04
CA GLU A 120 14.67 9.24 -39.20
C GLU A 120 14.21 8.91 -37.77
N GLY A 121 14.93 9.40 -36.77
CA GLY A 121 14.59 9.19 -35.36
C GLY A 121 14.97 7.83 -34.77
N TYR A 122 15.59 6.92 -35.54
CA TYR A 122 16.07 5.64 -35.02
C TYR A 122 17.05 5.81 -33.84
N ASP A 123 18.09 6.64 -34.01
CA ASP A 123 19.12 6.84 -32.98
C ASP A 123 18.54 7.47 -31.70
N SER A 124 17.57 8.37 -31.85
CA SER A 124 16.83 8.98 -30.74
C SER A 124 16.00 7.92 -30.00
N ALA A 125 15.32 7.04 -30.73
CA ALA A 125 14.54 5.96 -30.13
C ALA A 125 15.41 4.90 -29.44
N VAL A 126 16.59 4.59 -29.99
CA VAL A 126 17.60 3.75 -29.33
C VAL A 126 18.06 4.39 -28.03
N THR A 127 18.46 5.65 -28.07
CA THR A 127 18.90 6.40 -26.87
C THR A 127 17.81 6.44 -25.80
N ALA A 128 16.56 6.66 -26.19
CA ALA A 128 15.42 6.65 -25.27
C ALA A 128 15.18 5.27 -24.66
N ALA A 129 15.29 4.19 -25.44
CA ALA A 129 15.15 2.83 -24.94
C ALA A 129 16.29 2.47 -23.96
N ASP A 130 17.53 2.83 -24.28
CA ASP A 130 18.69 2.59 -23.42
C ASP A 130 18.58 3.35 -22.09
N ALA A 131 18.15 4.62 -22.13
CA ALA A 131 17.90 5.41 -20.92
C ALA A 131 16.81 4.79 -20.04
N LYS A 132 15.68 4.35 -20.64
CA LYS A 132 14.60 3.71 -19.88
C LYS A 132 14.94 2.31 -19.38
N SER A 133 15.83 1.60 -20.06
CA SER A 133 16.41 0.36 -19.56
C SER A 133 17.21 0.60 -18.28
N ALA A 134 18.06 1.62 -18.26
CA ALA A 134 18.83 2.00 -17.07
C ALA A 134 17.92 2.42 -15.89
N ASP A 135 16.89 3.24 -16.15
CA ASP A 135 15.88 3.60 -15.15
C ASP A 135 15.21 2.36 -14.54
N ALA A 136 14.87 1.37 -15.37
CA ALA A 136 14.23 0.13 -14.94
C ALA A 136 15.16 -0.76 -14.10
N VAL A 137 16.44 -0.87 -14.48
CA VAL A 137 17.46 -1.58 -13.68
C VAL A 137 17.57 -0.95 -12.30
N ALA A 138 17.80 0.37 -12.24
CA ALA A 138 17.97 1.08 -10.99
C ALA A 138 16.74 0.95 -10.08
N ALA A 139 15.53 1.04 -10.64
CA ALA A 139 14.30 0.90 -9.85
C ALA A 139 14.07 -0.53 -9.32
N ILE A 140 14.49 -1.57 -10.06
CA ILE A 140 14.42 -2.96 -9.59
C ILE A 140 15.43 -3.19 -8.46
N GLU A 141 16.68 -2.75 -8.65
CA GLU A 141 17.76 -2.90 -7.66
C GLU A 141 17.41 -2.18 -6.36
N ALA A 142 17.08 -0.89 -6.42
CA ALA A 142 16.71 -0.10 -5.24
C ALA A 142 15.48 -0.68 -4.52
N SER A 143 14.53 -1.27 -5.26
CA SER A 143 13.39 -1.93 -4.63
C SER A 143 13.74 -3.27 -3.97
N GLY A 144 14.81 -3.95 -4.40
CA GLY A 144 15.31 -5.19 -3.80
C GLY A 144 16.05 -4.98 -2.49
N GLU A 145 16.60 -3.79 -2.27
CA GLU A 145 17.31 -3.43 -1.04
C GLU A 145 16.37 -3.11 0.13
N ILE A 146 15.07 -2.91 -0.15
CA ILE A 146 14.10 -2.46 0.84
C ILE A 146 13.36 -3.64 1.46
N ASN A 147 13.41 -3.68 2.79
CA ASN A 147 12.65 -4.60 3.61
C ASN A 147 11.75 -3.83 4.58
N PHE A 148 10.55 -4.35 4.78
CA PHE A 148 9.70 -3.97 5.91
C PHE A 148 10.36 -4.49 7.19
N ASN A 149 10.36 -3.66 8.24
CA ASN A 149 10.84 -4.07 9.56
C ASN A 149 9.91 -3.47 10.63
N CYS A 150 9.22 -4.35 11.35
CA CYS A 150 8.28 -3.98 12.40
C CYS A 150 8.91 -3.20 13.56
N ASP A 151 10.20 -3.39 13.81
CA ASP A 151 10.90 -2.75 14.93
C ASP A 151 11.25 -1.28 14.62
N THR A 152 11.30 -0.90 13.35
CA THR A 152 11.74 0.45 12.91
C THR A 152 10.69 1.21 12.10
N THR A 153 9.53 0.62 11.82
CA THR A 153 8.51 1.22 10.97
C THR A 153 7.64 2.22 11.75
N ASP A 154 7.44 3.41 11.19
CA ASP A 154 6.49 4.40 11.72
C ASP A 154 5.05 3.84 11.71
N SER A 155 4.42 3.81 12.88
CA SER A 155 3.04 3.35 13.08
C SER A 155 1.99 4.15 12.30
N THR A 156 2.33 5.36 11.84
CA THR A 156 1.40 6.27 11.15
C THR A 156 1.14 5.85 9.70
N ASN A 157 2.16 5.33 9.01
CA ASN A 157 2.01 4.87 7.62
C ASN A 157 2.95 3.69 7.31
N PRO A 158 2.73 2.53 7.96
CA PRO A 158 3.58 1.37 7.81
C PRO A 158 3.50 0.86 6.37
N GLY A 159 4.61 1.01 5.62
CA GLY A 159 4.74 0.50 4.26
C GLY A 159 4.63 1.54 3.14
N SER A 160 4.56 2.83 3.45
CA SER A 160 4.62 3.92 2.46
C SER A 160 5.83 3.80 1.53
N THR A 161 7.02 3.61 2.08
CA THR A 161 8.26 3.43 1.31
C THR A 161 8.20 2.22 0.37
N ILE A 162 7.67 1.08 0.84
CA ILE A 162 7.54 -0.13 0.01
C ILE A 162 6.55 0.09 -1.13
N LYS A 163 5.45 0.79 -0.85
CA LYS A 163 4.45 1.15 -1.85
C LYS A 163 5.04 2.08 -2.90
N GLU A 164 5.72 3.15 -2.49
CA GLU A 164 6.37 4.11 -3.38
C GLU A 164 7.37 3.42 -4.31
N MET A 165 8.19 2.54 -3.76
CA MET A 165 9.22 1.82 -4.52
C MET A 165 8.62 0.77 -5.46
N THR A 166 7.54 0.11 -5.04
CA THR A 166 6.75 -0.75 -5.92
C THR A 166 6.17 0.04 -7.10
N THR A 167 5.63 1.24 -6.85
CA THR A 167 5.09 2.13 -7.89
C THR A 167 6.19 2.64 -8.82
N ALA A 168 7.35 3.03 -8.29
CA ALA A 168 8.50 3.48 -9.07
C ALA A 168 9.00 2.37 -10.00
N ARG A 169 9.20 1.16 -9.47
CA ARG A 169 9.60 -0.03 -10.23
C ARG A 169 8.60 -0.36 -11.36
N HIS A 170 7.30 -0.39 -11.06
CA HIS A 170 6.28 -0.65 -12.09
C HIS A 170 6.26 0.42 -13.18
N THR A 171 6.41 1.69 -12.80
CA THR A 171 6.47 2.80 -13.76
C THR A 171 7.68 2.67 -14.67
N ALA A 172 8.87 2.42 -14.11
CA ALA A 172 10.10 2.31 -14.88
C ALA A 172 10.05 1.17 -15.93
N ILE A 173 9.52 0.00 -15.55
CA ILE A 173 9.35 -1.14 -16.47
C ILE A 173 8.34 -0.82 -17.58
N LYS A 174 7.24 -0.14 -17.24
CA LYS A 174 6.23 0.29 -18.21
C LYS A 174 6.79 1.30 -19.21
N ASP A 175 7.59 2.24 -18.72
CA ASP A 175 8.22 3.26 -19.56
C ASP A 175 9.24 2.61 -20.50
N TYR A 176 10.04 1.67 -20.00
CA TYR A 176 10.97 0.90 -20.84
C TYR A 176 10.23 0.08 -21.92
N LYS A 177 9.17 -0.64 -21.55
CA LYS A 177 8.31 -1.35 -22.51
C LYS A 177 7.78 -0.41 -23.60
N THR A 178 7.38 0.81 -23.23
CA THR A 178 6.86 1.81 -24.16
C THR A 178 7.96 2.30 -25.10
N ALA A 179 9.16 2.57 -24.58
CA ALA A 179 10.31 2.96 -25.40
C ALA A 179 10.70 1.86 -26.41
N VAL A 180 10.75 0.60 -25.98
CA VAL A 180 11.00 -0.55 -26.87
C VAL A 180 9.91 -0.67 -27.94
N LYS A 181 8.64 -0.46 -27.59
CA LYS A 181 7.53 -0.45 -28.58
C LYS A 181 7.72 0.66 -29.62
N ASN A 182 8.11 1.86 -29.21
CA ASN A 182 8.34 2.98 -30.12
C ASN A 182 9.51 2.70 -31.07
N LEU A 183 10.60 2.12 -30.56
CA LEU A 183 11.72 1.66 -31.39
C LEU A 183 11.25 0.63 -32.44
N ILE A 184 10.46 -0.37 -32.03
CA ILE A 184 9.91 -1.38 -32.95
C ILE A 184 9.06 -0.71 -34.05
N LEU A 185 8.25 0.29 -33.71
CA LEU A 185 7.40 0.98 -34.68
C LEU A 185 8.24 1.72 -35.73
N ILE A 186 9.29 2.42 -35.32
CA ILE A 186 10.21 3.11 -36.24
C ILE A 186 10.87 2.10 -37.18
N VAL A 187 11.40 1.01 -36.64
CA VAL A 187 12.04 -0.05 -37.43
C VAL A 187 11.05 -0.72 -38.40
N LYS A 188 9.80 -0.93 -37.97
CA LYS A 188 8.74 -1.49 -38.82
C LYS A 188 8.38 -0.57 -39.98
N ASN A 189 8.23 0.73 -39.72
CA ASN A 189 7.91 1.70 -40.74
C ASN A 189 9.03 1.77 -41.78
N ALA A 190 10.29 1.85 -41.33
CA ALA A 190 11.46 1.85 -42.21
C ALA A 190 11.55 0.60 -43.10
N ASN A 191 11.23 -0.58 -42.54
CA ASN A 191 11.17 -1.82 -43.32
C ASN A 191 10.05 -1.81 -44.36
N THR A 192 8.92 -1.16 -44.05
CA THR A 192 7.78 -1.04 -44.97
C THR A 192 8.12 -0.10 -46.13
N GLU A 193 8.71 1.05 -45.84
CA GLU A 193 9.19 2.02 -46.84
C GLU A 193 10.22 1.40 -47.79
N LYS A 194 11.19 0.66 -47.24
CA LYS A 194 12.20 -0.05 -48.04
C LYS A 194 11.57 -1.05 -49.02
N ASN A 195 10.57 -1.80 -48.57
CA ASN A 195 9.89 -2.77 -49.44
C ASN A 195 9.08 -2.09 -50.54
N ASN A 196 8.43 -0.96 -50.25
CA ASN A 196 7.65 -0.21 -51.23
C ASN A 196 8.53 0.45 -52.31
N GLN A 197 9.79 0.78 -52.01
CA GLN A 197 10.74 1.30 -52.99
C GLN A 197 11.31 0.21 -53.94
N SER A 198 11.12 -1.07 -53.63
CA SER A 198 11.64 -2.18 -54.42
C SER A 198 10.66 -2.74 -55.47
N GLU A 199 9.44 -2.21 -55.57
CA GLU A 199 8.51 -2.51 -56.68
C GLU A 199 8.67 -1.48 -57.80
N PRO A 200 9.18 -1.85 -59.00
CA PRO A 200 9.17 -0.97 -60.15
C PRO A 200 7.74 -0.84 -60.68
N THR A 201 7.21 0.39 -60.74
CA THR A 201 6.05 0.74 -61.57
C THR A 201 6.39 0.50 -63.04
N THR A 202 6.08 -0.68 -63.56
CA THR A 202 5.91 -0.92 -65.00
C THR A 202 4.63 -0.23 -65.45
N SER A 203 4.72 1.07 -65.72
CA SER A 203 3.73 1.77 -66.53
C SER A 203 3.96 1.41 -67.99
N THR A 204 3.24 0.40 -68.48
CA THR A 204 3.10 0.10 -69.91
C THR A 204 2.35 1.26 -70.57
N GLU A 205 3.10 2.15 -71.22
CA GLU A 205 2.59 3.14 -72.16
C GLU A 205 2.31 2.42 -73.50
N ASN A 206 1.04 2.00 -73.70
CA ASN A 206 0.60 1.47 -74.99
C ASN A 206 0.14 2.61 -75.89
N ARG A 207 0.89 2.76 -76.97
CA ARG A 207 0.63 3.55 -78.17
C ARG A 207 -0.25 2.80 -79.15
#